data_AF-A0A1F8N7R0-F1
#
_entry.id   AF-A0A1F8N7R0-F1
#
_cell.length_a   1.000
_cell.length_b   1.000
_cell.length_c   1.000
_cell.angle_alpha   90.00
_cell.angle_beta   90.00
_cell.angle_gamma   90.00
#
_symmetry.space_group_name_H-M   'P 1'
#
loop_
_entity.id
_entity.type
_entity.pdbx_description
1 polymer ?
#
loop_
_entity_poly.entity_id
_entity_poly.type
_entity_poly.pdbx_seq_one_letter_code
_entity_poly.pdbx_strand_id
1 'polypeptide(L)'
;MRKELLDIHGIGEETADSILLYAGNRPVFIIDAYTRRIIDRLGLKPADKSYGGYRALFTSNLPADAKLFNEYHALLVRHGKEVCRKKPICQRCCLRELCCSSLPGKNP
;
A
#
# COMPACT_ATOMS: atom_id res chain seq x y z
N MET A 1 12.21 -4.16 -18.85
CA MET A 1 12.32 -3.21 -17.72
C MET A 1 11.99 -3.80 -16.34
N ARG A 2 10.73 -4.11 -15.94
CA ARG A 2 10.47 -4.68 -14.59
C ARG A 2 11.21 -6.00 -14.34
N LYS A 3 11.16 -6.91 -15.32
CA LYS A 3 11.86 -8.20 -15.26
C LYS A 3 13.37 -8.02 -15.09
N GLU A 4 13.98 -7.15 -15.90
CA GLU A 4 15.41 -6.81 -15.78
C GLU A 4 15.78 -6.28 -14.39
N LEU A 5 14.94 -5.42 -13.79
CA LEU A 5 15.17 -4.93 -12.42
C LEU A 5 15.13 -6.08 -11.41
N LEU A 6 14.19 -7.01 -11.55
CA LEU A 6 14.06 -8.18 -10.67
C LEU A 6 15.17 -9.22 -10.86
N ASP A 7 15.83 -9.23 -12.02
CA ASP A 7 16.96 -10.11 -12.29
C ASP A 7 18.26 -9.61 -11.60
N ILE A 8 18.28 -8.38 -11.09
CA ILE A 8 19.41 -7.81 -10.33
C ILE A 8 19.38 -8.33 -8.89
N HIS A 9 20.48 -8.96 -8.46
CA HIS A 9 20.62 -9.45 -7.09
C HIS A 9 20.40 -8.33 -6.06
N GLY A 10 19.48 -8.55 -5.13
CA GLY A 10 19.12 -7.59 -4.08
C GLY A 10 17.93 -6.69 -4.41
N ILE A 11 17.41 -6.70 -5.65
CA ILE A 11 16.20 -5.96 -6.02
C ILE A 11 14.98 -6.87 -5.92
N GLY A 12 14.16 -6.64 -4.89
CA GLY A 12 12.83 -7.26 -4.75
C GLY A 12 11.73 -6.47 -5.46
N GLU A 13 10.51 -6.99 -5.43
CA GLU A 13 9.34 -6.39 -6.08
C GLU A 13 9.05 -4.94 -5.65
N GLU A 14 9.16 -4.65 -4.35
CA GLU A 14 8.95 -3.31 -3.82
C GLU A 14 9.97 -2.31 -4.37
N THR A 15 11.26 -2.69 -4.38
CA THR A 15 12.35 -1.86 -4.89
C THR A 15 12.23 -1.65 -6.40
N ALA A 16 11.95 -2.72 -7.16
CA ALA A 16 11.74 -2.65 -8.60
C ALA A 16 10.59 -1.69 -8.94
N ASP A 17 9.46 -1.85 -8.27
CA ASP A 17 8.28 -1.01 -8.52
C ASP A 17 8.49 0.44 -8.05
N SER A 18 9.27 0.65 -6.99
CA SER A 18 9.69 1.98 -6.55
C SER A 18 10.50 2.71 -7.63
N ILE A 19 11.46 2.03 -8.25
CA ILE A 19 12.24 2.59 -9.37
C ILE A 19 11.31 2.92 -10.55
N LEU A 20 10.43 2.00 -10.92
CA LEU A 20 9.51 2.17 -12.04
C LEU A 20 8.56 3.36 -11.83
N LEU A 21 8.02 3.52 -10.63
CA LEU A 21 7.08 4.59 -10.32
C LEU A 21 7.78 5.95 -10.19
N TYR A 22 8.79 6.05 -9.32
CA TYR A 22 9.41 7.32 -8.97
C TYR A 22 10.38 7.84 -10.02
N ALA A 23 11.27 6.97 -10.53
CA ALA A 23 12.25 7.37 -11.53
C ALA A 23 11.76 7.13 -12.96
N GLY A 24 11.01 6.04 -13.17
CA GLY A 24 10.51 5.65 -14.49
C GLY A 24 9.19 6.32 -14.90
N ASN A 25 8.54 7.07 -14.02
CA ASN A 25 7.22 7.67 -14.23
C ASN A 25 6.18 6.69 -14.80
N ARG A 26 6.22 5.42 -14.35
CA ARG A 26 5.30 4.37 -14.79
C ARG A 26 4.18 4.21 -13.77
N PRO A 27 2.92 4.02 -14.20
CA PRO A 27 1.79 3.79 -13.30
C PRO A 27 1.83 2.38 -12.72
N VAL A 28 2.76 2.16 -11.79
CA VAL A 28 2.96 0.91 -11.05
C VAL A 28 2.81 1.22 -9.57
N PHE A 29 1.82 0.62 -8.91
CA PHE A 29 1.61 0.87 -7.49
C PHE A 29 2.59 0.05 -6.63
N ILE A 30 3.20 0.69 -5.64
CA ILE A 30 4.17 0.10 -4.71
C ILE A 30 3.42 -0.47 -3.50
N ILE A 31 3.76 -1.68 -3.08
CA ILE A 31 3.19 -2.29 -1.87
C ILE A 31 4.28 -2.49 -0.82
N ASP A 32 4.31 -1.58 0.14
CA ASP A 32 5.18 -1.66 1.32
C ASP A 32 4.45 -2.23 2.56
N ALA A 33 5.18 -2.33 3.67
CA ALA A 33 4.63 -2.82 4.93
C ALA A 33 3.58 -1.88 5.56
N TYR A 34 3.57 -0.59 5.22
CA TYR A 34 2.56 0.36 5.69
C TYR A 34 1.23 0.12 4.97
N THR A 35 1.30 0.04 3.64
CA THR A 35 0.18 -0.22 2.73
C THR A 35 -0.50 -1.52 3.11
N ARG A 36 0.25 -2.64 3.21
CA ARG A 36 -0.31 -3.94 3.60
C ARG A 36 -1.08 -3.86 4.93
N ARG A 37 -0.46 -3.29 5.96
CA ARG A 37 -1.07 -3.16 7.28
C ARG A 37 -2.34 -2.32 7.27
N ILE A 38 -2.35 -1.21 6.54
CA ILE A 38 -3.53 -0.33 6.44
C ILE A 38 -4.67 -1.06 5.74
N ILE A 39 -4.40 -1.65 4.57
CA ILE A 39 -5.40 -2.40 3.79
C ILE A 39 -5.97 -3.57 4.59
N ASP A 40 -5.13 -4.31 5.31
CA ASP A 40 -5.57 -5.38 6.21
C ASP A 40 -6.53 -4.89 7.29
N ARG A 41 -6.20 -3.77 7.95
CA ARG A 41 -7.02 -3.19 9.03
C ARG A 41 -8.34 -2.60 8.53
N LEU A 42 -8.35 -2.08 7.31
CA LEU A 42 -9.57 -1.63 6.65
C LEU A 42 -10.49 -2.80 6.27
N GLY A 43 -9.99 -4.03 6.29
CA GLY A 43 -10.73 -5.21 5.85
C GLY A 43 -10.75 -5.40 4.33
N LEU A 44 -9.85 -4.72 3.63
CA LEU A 44 -9.73 -4.73 2.16
C LEU A 44 -8.66 -5.72 1.66
N LYS A 45 -8.22 -6.64 2.53
CA LYS A 45 -7.17 -7.60 2.18
C LYS A 45 -7.60 -8.47 0.98
N PRO A 46 -6.75 -8.59 -0.06
CA PRO A 46 -7.03 -9.49 -1.17
C PRO A 46 -7.02 -10.96 -0.71
N ALA A 47 -7.68 -11.82 -1.48
CA ALA A 47 -7.64 -13.27 -1.26
C ALA A 47 -6.21 -13.81 -1.44
N ASP A 48 -5.53 -13.37 -2.51
CA ASP A 48 -4.09 -13.58 -2.68
C ASP A 48 -3.32 -12.53 -1.86
N LYS A 49 -2.63 -12.99 -0.82
CA LYS A 49 -1.84 -12.13 0.07
C LYS A 49 -0.41 -11.89 -0.43
N SER A 50 -0.08 -12.29 -1.65
CA SER A 50 1.20 -11.96 -2.30
C SER A 50 1.32 -10.45 -2.55
N TYR A 51 2.55 -9.98 -2.82
CA TYR A 51 2.78 -8.60 -3.27
C TYR A 51 1.90 -8.26 -4.49
N GLY A 52 1.83 -9.19 -5.44
CA GLY A 52 1.00 -9.08 -6.65
C GLY A 52 -0.48 -8.91 -6.35
N GLY A 53 -1.02 -9.67 -5.39
CA GLY A 53 -2.42 -9.58 -5.00
C GLY A 53 -2.79 -8.22 -4.40
N TYR A 54 -1.95 -7.65 -3.53
CA TYR A 54 -2.14 -6.28 -3.03
C TYR A 54 -1.98 -5.25 -4.14
N ARG A 55 -0.98 -5.39 -5.02
CA ARG A 55 -0.78 -4.46 -6.13
C ARG A 55 -1.98 -4.44 -7.06
N ALA A 56 -2.54 -5.62 -7.35
CA ALA A 56 -3.74 -5.78 -8.18
C ALA A 56 -4.96 -5.05 -7.62
N LEU A 57 -5.12 -5.01 -6.28
CA LEU A 57 -6.21 -4.26 -5.63
C LEU A 57 -6.19 -2.79 -6.05
N PHE A 58 -5.03 -2.14 -6.04
CA PHE A 58 -4.92 -0.73 -6.42
C PHE A 58 -5.03 -0.54 -7.92
N THR A 59 -4.30 -1.32 -8.73
CA THR A 59 -4.29 -1.14 -10.19
C THR A 59 -5.63 -1.45 -10.85
N SER A 60 -6.49 -2.27 -10.23
CA SER A 60 -7.82 -2.58 -10.76
C SER A 60 -8.90 -1.58 -10.35
N ASN A 61 -8.65 -0.75 -9.34
CA ASN A 61 -9.64 0.18 -8.76
C ASN A 61 -9.26 1.65 -8.91
N LEU A 62 -8.05 1.96 -9.39
CA LEU A 62 -7.58 3.33 -9.61
C LEU A 62 -7.17 3.53 -11.07
N PRO A 63 -7.33 4.75 -11.63
CA PRO A 63 -6.77 5.08 -12.93
C PRO A 63 -5.26 4.83 -12.98
N ALA A 64 -4.77 4.33 -14.11
CA ALA A 64 -3.35 4.08 -14.33
C ALA A 64 -2.58 5.39 -14.55
N ASP A 65 -2.36 6.14 -13.46
CA ASP A 65 -1.69 7.43 -13.44
C ASP A 65 -0.53 7.42 -12.43
N ALA A 66 0.67 7.73 -12.90
CA ALA A 66 1.88 7.69 -12.08
C ALA A 66 1.88 8.77 -10.97
N LYS A 67 1.34 9.97 -11.25
CA LYS A 67 1.25 11.05 -10.26
C LYS A 67 0.26 10.68 -9.16
N LEU A 68 -0.89 10.11 -9.53
CA LEU A 68 -1.88 9.61 -8.57
C LEU A 68 -1.27 8.52 -7.67
N PHE A 69 -0.57 7.55 -8.26
CA PHE A 69 0.05 6.47 -7.50
C PHE A 69 1.15 6.96 -6.55
N ASN A 70 1.95 7.93 -7.00
CA ASN A 70 2.95 8.60 -6.18
C ASN A 70 2.32 9.26 -4.94
N GLU A 71 1.25 10.02 -5.15
CA GLU A 71 0.54 10.72 -4.07
C GLU A 71 -0.13 9.73 -3.10
N TYR A 72 -0.85 8.73 -3.61
CA TYR A 72 -1.48 7.70 -2.77
C TYR A 72 -0.46 6.96 -1.91
N HIS A 73 0.66 6.53 -2.50
CA HIS A 73 1.71 5.85 -1.76
C HIS A 73 2.28 6.76 -0.65
N ALA A 74 2.60 8.01 -0.97
CA ALA A 74 3.09 8.97 0.02
C ALA A 74 2.10 9.21 1.19
N LEU A 75 0.80 9.32 0.87
CA LEU A 75 -0.25 9.48 1.88
C LEU A 75 -0.39 8.25 2.78
N LEU A 76 -0.33 7.04 2.22
CA LEU A 76 -0.36 5.79 2.97
C LEU A 76 0.86 5.64 3.88
N VAL A 77 2.06 5.95 3.39
CA VAL A 77 3.29 5.95 4.19
C VAL A 77 3.16 6.93 5.35
N ARG A 78 2.77 8.18 5.10
CA ARG A 78 2.58 9.19 6.13
C ARG A 78 1.55 8.74 7.16
N HIS A 79 0.37 8.30 6.71
CA HIS A 79 -0.68 7.82 7.60
C HIS A 79 -0.24 6.62 8.43
N GLY A 80 0.47 5.67 7.82
CA GLY A 80 0.99 4.48 8.47
C GLY A 80 2.08 4.76 9.50
N LYS A 81 2.85 5.84 9.33
CA LYS A 81 3.87 6.30 10.29
C LYS A 81 3.24 7.07 11.45
N GLU A 82 2.37 8.01 11.15
CA GLU A 82 1.90 9.01 12.13
C GLU A 82 0.66 8.55 12.90
N VAL A 83 -0.26 7.81 12.27
CA VAL A 83 -1.58 7.50 12.84
C VAL A 83 -1.83 5.99 12.90
N CYS A 84 -1.81 5.29 11.76
CA CYS A 84 -2.02 3.84 11.67
C CYS A 84 -0.71 3.05 11.87
N ARG A 85 0.06 3.46 12.87
CA ARG A 85 1.28 2.77 13.31
C ARG A 85 0.97 1.41 13.96
N LYS A 86 2.00 0.64 14.33
CA LYS A 86 1.82 -0.69 14.96
C LYS A 86 0.81 -0.66 16.11
N LYS A 87 0.92 0.33 17.02
CA LYS A 87 -0.11 0.70 18.00
C LYS A 87 -0.88 1.95 17.52
N PRO A 88 -2.01 1.78 16.79
CA PRO A 88 -2.65 2.88 16.07
C PRO A 88 -3.30 3.90 17.01
N ILE A 89 -3.39 5.16 16.56
CA ILE A 89 -4.09 6.23 17.27
C ILE A 89 -5.47 6.41 16.61
N CYS A 90 -6.35 5.41 16.77
CA CYS A 90 -7.61 5.33 16.02
C CYS A 90 -8.52 6.56 16.23
N GLN A 91 -8.47 7.20 17.40
CA GLN A 91 -9.24 8.42 17.71
C GLN A 91 -8.89 9.60 16.78
N ARG A 92 -7.67 9.63 16.23
CA ARG A 92 -7.19 10.66 15.29
C ARG A 92 -7.17 10.18 13.84
N CYS A 93 -7.71 8.99 13.56
CA CYS A 93 -7.68 8.39 12.24
C CYS A 93 -8.80 8.91 11.36
N CYS A 94 -8.46 9.50 10.21
CA CYS A 94 -9.44 9.94 9.20
C CYS A 94 -10.22 8.78 8.57
N LEU A 95 -9.73 7.55 8.68
CA LEU A 95 -10.39 6.35 8.16
C LEU A 95 -11.17 5.58 9.23
N ARG A 96 -11.29 6.12 10.45
CA ARG A 96 -11.87 5.40 11.61
C ARG A 96 -13.27 4.85 11.33
N GLU A 97 -14.13 5.63 10.70
CA GLU A 97 -15.52 5.25 10.46
C GLU A 97 -15.65 4.13 9.40
N LEU A 98 -14.66 4.03 8.51
CA LEU A 98 -14.59 3.01 7.45
C LEU A 98 -13.76 1.79 7.87
N CYS A 99 -13.04 1.86 8.99
CA CYS A 99 -12.05 0.86 9.36
C CYS A 99 -12.66 -0.26 10.19
N CYS A 100 -12.63 -1.48 9.64
CA CYS A 100 -13.14 -2.68 10.31
C CYS A 100 -12.45 -2.97 11.65
N SER A 101 -11.17 -2.63 11.81
CA SER A 101 -10.41 -2.84 13.05
C SER A 101 -10.64 -1.78 14.14
N SER A 102 -11.40 -0.71 13.89
CA SER A 102 -11.70 0.31 14.91
C SER A 102 -13.12 0.24 15.47
N LEU A 103 -13.96 -0.67 14.98
CA LEU A 103 -15.32 -0.84 15.47
C LEU A 103 -15.35 -1.67 16.77
N PRO A 104 -16.17 -1.26 17.77
CA PRO A 104 -16.27 -1.97 19.04
C PRO A 104 -16.83 -3.38 18.82
N GLY A 105 -16.05 -4.41 19.18
CA GLY A 105 -16.43 -5.83 19.04
C GLY A 105 -15.44 -6.69 18.24
N LYS A 106 -14.48 -6.08 17.53
CA LYS A 106 -13.32 -6.78 16.94
C LYS A 106 -12.05 -6.20 17.55
N ASN A 107 -11.70 -6.65 18.75
CA ASN A 107 -10.33 -6.46 19.25
C ASN A 107 -9.36 -7.24 18.33
N PRO A 108 -8.18 -6.68 18.00
CA PRO A 108 -7.12 -7.43 17.35
C PRO A 108 -6.58 -8.56 18.23
#